data_AF-A0A956I2Y2-F1
#
_entry.id   AF-A0A956I2Y2-F1
#
_cell.length_a   1.000
_cell.length_b   1.000
_cell.length_c   1.000
_cell.angle_alpha   90.00
_cell.angle_beta   90.00
_cell.angle_gamma   90.00
#
_symmetry.space_group_name_H-M   'P 1'
#
loop_
_entity.id
_entity.type
_entity.pdbx_description
1 polymer ?
#
loop_
_entity_poly.entity_id
_entity_poly.type
_entity_poly.pdbx_seq_one_letter_code
_entity_poly.pdbx_strand_id
1 'polypeptide(L)'
;MAAAATDEKPSKKKKGPPPPAPIPGLGTPDGDTLREAIHAFDAGDHAAVRRITRDLIAKTEDAEIRKAAEALAEKIAVDPIQIVVLAACAAVLFTIVYVWVL
;
A
#
# COMPACT_ATOMS: atom_id res chain seq x y z
N MET A 1 -32.87 41.35 -17.95
CA MET A 1 -31.97 41.79 -16.86
C MET A 1 -31.89 40.66 -15.84
N ALA A 2 -30.66 40.25 -15.54
CA ALA A 2 -30.19 39.41 -14.42
C ALA A 2 -30.68 37.95 -14.33
N ALA A 3 -29.81 37.06 -14.82
CA ALA A 3 -29.70 35.67 -14.40
C ALA A 3 -29.14 35.58 -12.96
N ALA A 4 -29.75 34.77 -12.10
CA ALA A 4 -29.19 34.38 -10.82
C ALA A 4 -28.64 32.95 -10.95
N ALA A 5 -27.32 32.86 -11.05
CA ALA A 5 -26.57 31.63 -11.02
C ALA A 5 -26.55 31.07 -9.59
N THR A 6 -27.17 29.92 -9.37
CA THR A 6 -26.94 29.10 -8.18
C THR A 6 -25.65 28.29 -8.39
N ASP A 7 -24.58 28.76 -7.76
CA ASP A 7 -23.30 28.08 -7.60
C ASP A 7 -23.45 26.97 -6.53
N GLU A 8 -23.89 25.77 -6.93
CA GLU A 8 -23.75 24.58 -6.11
C GLU A 8 -22.48 23.83 -6.51
N LYS A 9 -21.41 24.11 -5.75
CA LYS A 9 -20.14 23.37 -5.69
C LYS A 9 -20.29 21.87 -6.01
N PRO A 10 -19.52 21.32 -6.96
CA PRO A 10 -19.50 19.87 -7.18
C PRO A 10 -18.86 19.20 -5.96
N SER A 11 -19.69 18.51 -5.18
CA SER A 11 -19.29 17.62 -4.11
C SER A 11 -18.30 16.59 -4.65
N LYS A 12 -17.04 16.66 -4.19
CA LYS A 12 -16.00 15.68 -4.46
C LYS A 12 -16.44 14.33 -3.88
N LYS A 13 -17.09 13.50 -4.69
CA LYS A 13 -17.34 12.09 -4.39
C LYS A 13 -15.99 11.44 -4.08
N LYS A 14 -15.75 11.16 -2.79
CA LYS A 14 -14.69 10.24 -2.34
C LYS A 14 -14.93 8.93 -3.06
N LYS A 15 -14.06 8.62 -4.03
CA LYS A 15 -14.06 7.39 -4.80
C LYS A 15 -13.84 6.26 -3.79
N GLY A 16 -14.91 5.54 -3.45
CA GLY A 16 -14.82 4.35 -2.60
C GLY A 16 -13.84 3.34 -3.22
N PRO A 17 -13.30 2.40 -2.41
CA PRO A 17 -12.37 1.40 -2.91
C PRO A 17 -12.98 0.71 -4.15
N PRO A 18 -12.22 0.57 -5.25
CA PRO A 18 -12.72 -0.10 -6.44
C PRO A 18 -13.21 -1.51 -6.05
N PRO A 19 -14.31 -2.00 -6.67
CA PRO A 19 -14.82 -3.33 -6.40
C PRO A 19 -13.69 -4.36 -6.55
N PRO A 20 -13.60 -5.34 -5.63
CA PRO A 20 -12.53 -6.34 -5.67
C PRO A 20 -12.58 -7.03 -7.02
N ALA A 21 -11.51 -6.87 -7.80
CA ALA A 21 -11.32 -7.66 -9.01
C ALA A 21 -11.46 -9.15 -8.63
N PRO A 22 -12.00 -10.00 -9.52
CA PRO A 22 -11.99 -11.44 -9.30
C PRO A 22 -10.58 -11.86 -8.89
N ILE A 23 -10.43 -12.43 -7.69
CA ILE A 23 -9.13 -12.84 -7.17
C ILE A 23 -8.57 -13.87 -8.16
N PRO A 24 -7.43 -13.60 -8.82
CA PRO A 24 -6.85 -14.56 -9.75
C PRO A 24 -6.50 -15.86 -9.02
N GLY A 25 -6.68 -17.00 -9.69
CA GLY A 25 -6.34 -18.31 -9.11
C GLY A 25 -7.37 -18.87 -8.13
N LEU A 26 -8.67 -18.64 -8.34
CA LEU A 26 -9.72 -19.21 -7.48
C LEU A 26 -9.61 -20.76 -7.44
N GLY A 27 -9.26 -21.32 -6.27
CA GLY A 27 -9.07 -22.77 -6.09
C GLY A 27 -7.65 -23.29 -6.34
N THR A 28 -6.67 -22.40 -6.56
CA THR A 28 -5.24 -22.76 -6.57
C THR A 28 -4.57 -22.41 -5.24
N PRO A 29 -3.52 -23.14 -4.81
CA PRO A 29 -2.79 -22.83 -3.58
C PRO A 29 -2.24 -21.39 -3.54
N ASP A 30 -1.81 -20.90 -4.70
CA ASP A 30 -1.30 -19.55 -4.87
C ASP A 30 -2.40 -18.48 -4.74
N GLY A 31 -3.61 -18.76 -5.25
CA GLY A 31 -4.77 -17.88 -5.11
C GLY A 31 -5.32 -17.83 -3.69
N ASP A 32 -5.26 -18.93 -2.93
CA ASP A 32 -5.60 -18.95 -1.51
C ASP A 32 -4.60 -18.12 -0.69
N THR A 33 -3.32 -18.22 -1.03
CA THR A 33 -2.27 -17.43 -0.40
C THR A 33 -2.43 -15.93 -0.73
N LEU A 34 -2.84 -15.59 -1.96
CA LEU A 34 -3.19 -14.22 -2.33
C LEU A 34 -4.39 -13.69 -1.54
N ARG A 35 -5.40 -14.53 -1.30
CA ARG A 35 -6.56 -14.19 -0.46
C ARG A 35 -6.16 -13.93 0.98
N GLU A 36 -5.25 -14.73 1.52
CA GLU A 36 -4.71 -14.50 2.86
C GLU A 36 -3.95 -13.17 2.95
N ALA A 37 -3.19 -12.80 1.91
CA ALA A 37 -2.57 -11.47 1.83
C ALA A 37 -3.61 -10.34 1.81
N ILE A 38 -4.74 -10.51 1.11
CA ILE A 38 -5.82 -9.52 1.09
C ILE A 38 -6.47 -9.40 2.49
N HIS A 39 -6.72 -10.52 3.16
CA HIS A 39 -7.28 -10.51 4.51
C HIS A 39 -6.33 -9.85 5.53
N ALA A 40 -5.02 -10.10 5.42
CA ALA A 40 -4.01 -9.41 6.23
C ALA A 40 -3.99 -7.90 5.95
N PHE A 41 -4.24 -7.48 4.71
CA PHE A 41 -4.35 -6.07 4.34
C PHE A 41 -5.58 -5.42 4.99
N ASP A 42 -6.73 -6.08 4.95
CA ASP A 42 -7.96 -5.60 5.59
C ASP A 42 -7.84 -5.54 7.12
N ALA A 43 -7.06 -6.45 7.72
CA ALA A 43 -6.74 -6.44 9.14
C ALA A 43 -5.67 -5.39 9.54
N GLY A 44 -5.06 -4.70 8.57
CA GLY A 44 -4.00 -3.73 8.80
C GLY A 44 -2.63 -4.32 9.13
N ASP A 45 -2.44 -5.64 9.00
CA ASP A 45 -1.15 -6.31 9.19
C ASP A 45 -0.29 -6.18 7.92
N HIS A 46 0.22 -4.98 7.67
CA HIS A 46 1.04 -4.70 6.50
C HIS A 46 2.37 -5.48 6.50
N ALA A 47 2.85 -5.95 7.65
CA ALA A 47 4.06 -6.77 7.73
C ALA A 47 3.80 -8.17 7.14
N ALA A 48 2.68 -8.78 7.50
CA ALA A 48 2.23 -10.05 6.92
C ALA A 48 1.98 -9.91 5.41
N VAL A 49 1.26 -8.86 4.97
CA VAL A 49 1.01 -8.63 3.54
C VAL A 49 2.32 -8.55 2.76
N ARG A 50 3.32 -7.83 3.28
CA ARG A 50 4.62 -7.64 2.60
C ARG A 50 5.43 -8.92 2.50
N ARG A 51 5.34 -9.79 3.52
CA ARG A 51 5.99 -11.11 3.49
C ARG A 51 5.31 -12.01 2.46
N ILE A 52 3.98 -12.13 2.55
CA ILE A 52 3.19 -13.03 1.71
C ILE A 52 3.27 -12.63 0.24
N THR A 53 3.08 -11.35 -0.09
CA THR A 53 3.19 -10.85 -1.48
C THR A 53 4.59 -11.05 -2.06
N ARG A 54 5.66 -10.83 -1.28
CA ARG A 54 7.03 -11.05 -1.74
C ARG A 54 7.29 -12.53 -2.04
N ASP A 55 6.85 -13.43 -1.17
CA ASP A 55 6.97 -14.87 -1.39
C ASP A 55 6.15 -15.32 -2.61
N LEU A 56 4.96 -14.75 -2.81
CA LEU A 56 4.11 -15.05 -3.97
C LEU A 56 4.77 -14.61 -5.28
N ILE A 57 5.26 -13.38 -5.34
CA ILE A 57 5.92 -12.85 -6.55
C ILE A 57 7.13 -13.70 -6.95
N ALA A 58 7.87 -14.23 -5.96
CA ALA A 58 9.04 -15.05 -6.20
C ALA A 58 8.73 -16.49 -6.63
N LYS A 59 7.62 -17.08 -6.18
CA LYS A 59 7.33 -18.51 -6.33
C LYS A 59 6.26 -18.83 -7.38
N THR A 60 5.31 -17.94 -7.59
CA THR A 60 4.20 -18.14 -8.53
C THR A 60 4.66 -17.97 -9.97
N GLU A 61 4.38 -18.96 -10.82
CA GLU A 61 4.59 -18.86 -12.29
C GLU A 61 3.42 -18.18 -13.01
N ASP A 62 2.25 -18.09 -12.36
CA ASP A 62 1.05 -17.46 -12.92
C ASP A 62 1.18 -15.93 -12.96
N ALA A 63 1.20 -15.38 -14.18
CA ALA A 63 1.38 -13.96 -14.41
C ALA A 63 0.24 -13.10 -13.86
N GLU A 64 -0.98 -13.64 -13.73
CA GLU A 64 -2.12 -12.89 -13.19
C GLU A 64 -2.04 -12.75 -11.67
N ILE A 65 -1.71 -13.85 -10.97
CA ILE A 65 -1.50 -13.85 -9.52
C ILE A 65 -0.30 -12.97 -9.15
N ARG A 66 0.78 -13.03 -9.94
CA ARG A 66 1.96 -12.18 -9.74
C ARG A 66 1.62 -10.69 -9.84
N LYS A 67 0.89 -10.28 -10.90
CA LYS A 67 0.43 -8.89 -11.06
C LYS A 67 -0.45 -8.42 -9.90
N ALA A 68 -1.34 -9.28 -9.41
CA ALA A 68 -2.20 -8.94 -8.27
C ALA A 68 -1.38 -8.78 -6.98
N ALA A 69 -0.39 -9.65 -6.74
CA ALA A 69 0.51 -9.55 -5.61
C ALA A 69 1.41 -8.29 -5.68
N GLU A 70 1.91 -7.94 -6.86
CA GLU A 70 2.68 -6.70 -7.09
C GLU A 70 1.84 -5.45 -6.81
N ALA A 71 0.61 -5.39 -7.33
CA ALA A 71 -0.30 -4.28 -7.08
C ALA A 71 -0.64 -4.11 -5.59
N LEU A 72 -0.76 -5.22 -4.85
CA LEU A 72 -0.98 -5.19 -3.41
C LEU A 72 0.29 -4.74 -2.66
N ALA A 73 1.47 -5.20 -3.08
CA ALA A 73 2.76 -4.80 -2.52
C ALA A 73 3.07 -3.31 -2.74
N GLU A 74 2.69 -2.76 -3.89
CA GLU A 74 2.87 -1.35 -4.21
C GLU A 74 2.02 -0.45 -3.30
N LYS A 75 0.79 -0.87 -2.97
CA LYS A 75 -0.09 -0.13 -2.05
C LYS A 75 0.43 -0.03 -0.63
N ILE A 76 1.17 -1.03 -0.16
CA ILE A 76 1.78 -1.07 1.18
C ILE A 76 3.24 -0.60 1.17
N ALA A 77 3.76 -0.16 0.02
CA ALA A 77 5.11 0.33 -0.06
C ALA A 77 5.26 1.54 0.87
N VAL A 78 6.30 1.51 1.70
CA VAL A 78 6.63 2.62 2.60
C VAL A 78 6.90 3.86 1.74
N ASP A 79 6.23 4.97 2.06
CA ASP A 79 6.42 6.23 1.35
C ASP A 79 7.90 6.64 1.44
N PRO A 80 8.60 6.87 0.30
CA PRO A 80 9.99 7.30 0.32
C PRO A 80 10.23 8.55 1.16
N ILE A 81 9.23 9.43 1.31
CA ILE A 81 9.31 10.62 2.17
C ILE A 81 9.47 10.24 3.64
N GLN A 82 8.76 9.21 4.12
CA GLN A 82 8.89 8.76 5.50
C GLN A 82 10.31 8.28 5.80
N ILE A 83 10.95 7.60 4.84
CA ILE A 83 12.34 7.14 4.97
C ILE A 83 13.29 8.35 5.09
N VAL A 84 13.11 9.36 4.24
CA VAL A 84 13.93 10.59 4.26
C VAL A 84 13.78 11.33 5.58
N VAL A 85 12.55 11.50 6.07
CA VAL A 85 12.29 12.18 7.35
C VAL A 85 12.90 11.41 8.52
N LEU A 86 12.77 10.08 8.52
CA LEU A 86 13.36 9.23 9.55
C LEU A 86 14.89 9.32 9.54
N ALA A 87 15.50 9.30 8.36
CA ALA A 87 16.95 9.47 8.20
C ALA A 87 17.43 10.86 8.66
N ALA A 88 16.68 11.92 8.35
CA ALA A 88 16.99 13.27 8.81
C ALA A 88 16.91 13.37 10.34
N CYS A 89 15.88 12.80 10.97
CA CYS A 89 15.79 12.73 12.44
C CYS A 89 16.96 11.96 13.05
N ALA A 90 17.30 10.80 12.48
CA ALA A 90 18.44 10.01 12.94
C ALA A 90 19.76 10.79 12.82
N ALA A 91 19.98 11.52 11.72
CA ALA A 91 21.17 12.34 11.52
C ALA A 91 21.27 13.51 12.52
N VAL A 92 20.15 14.15 12.84
CA VAL A 92 20.11 15.22 13.85
C VAL A 92 20.47 14.66 15.23
N LEU A 93 19.85 13.55 15.64
CA LEU A 93 20.17 12.90 16.91
C LEU A 93 21.63 12.48 16.98
N PHE A 94 22.16 11.89 15.91
CA PHE A 94 23.54 11.46 15.83
C PHE A 94 24.51 12.65 15.95
N THR A 95 24.20 13.77 15.28
CA THR A 95 24.98 15.02 15.40
C THR A 95 25.01 15.53 16.83
N ILE A 96 23.86 15.54 17.53
CA ILE A 96 23.78 15.99 18.92
C ILE A 96 24.65 15.10 19.81
N VAL A 97 24.52 13.77 19.69
CA VAL A 97 25.33 12.82 20.46
C VAL A 97 26.82 13.04 20.20
N TYR A 98 27.21 13.19 18.93
CA TYR A 98 28.62 13.35 18.57
C TYR A 98 29.24 14.66 19.08
N VAL A 99 28.50 15.77 19.07
CA VAL A 99 29.00 17.09 19.48
C VAL A 99 29.04 17.26 21.01
N TRP A 100 28.10 16.65 21.73
CA TRP A 100 27.89 16.92 23.15
C TRP A 100 28.31 15.79 24.09
N VAL A 101 28.41 14.55 23.60
CA VAL A 101 28.77 13.38 24.42
C VAL A 101 30.20 12.91 24.15
N LEU A 102 30.69 13.07 22.92
CA LEU A 102 32.04 12.68 22.50
C LEU A 102 32.99 13.88 22.53
#